data_AF-A0AAU8GAQ6-F1
#
_entry.id   AF-A0AAU8GAQ6-F1
#
_cell.length_a   1.000
_cell.length_b   1.000
_cell.length_c   1.000
_cell.angle_alpha   90.00
_cell.angle_beta   90.00
_cell.angle_gamma   90.00
#
_symmetry.space_group_name_H-M   'P 1'
#
loop_
_entity.id
_entity.type
_entity.pdbx_description
1 polymer ?
#
loop_
_entity_poly.entity_id
_entity_poly.type
_entity_poly.pdbx_seq_one_letter_code
_entity_poly.pdbx_strand_id
1 'polypeptide(L)'
;MVLDIAFAPMALAPTTFNAGDTVRVTVSFRYVVGVTKTVKLLAGPYSTNLFGKHLVNACVGQADLTLPASSTPAEGTGSVDFLLVPKSSGGIDDGTFGLRVWIEDTNAVAEQDAVIIVSGNSSGGDMLSGMMPMLMMLLMMGMIMPMTQQMGEESG
;
A
#
# COMPACT_ATOMS: atom_id res chain seq x y z
N MET A 1 -14.42 4.68 33.58
CA MET A 1 -14.63 3.49 32.74
C MET A 1 -13.27 3.04 32.24
N VAL A 2 -12.83 1.84 32.58
CA VAL A 2 -11.55 1.28 32.12
C VAL A 2 -11.84 0.43 30.90
N LEU A 3 -11.20 0.74 29.78
CA LEU A 3 -11.17 -0.07 28.57
C LEU A 3 -9.72 -0.46 28.36
N ASP A 4 -9.41 -1.72 28.59
CA ASP A 4 -8.08 -2.28 28.35
C ASP A 4 -8.22 -3.32 27.24
N ILE A 5 -7.40 -3.19 26.20
CA ILE A 5 -7.38 -4.11 25.06
C ILE A 5 -5.93 -4.34 24.64
N ALA A 6 -5.56 -5.61 24.47
CA ALA A 6 -4.25 -6.00 23.98
C ALA A 6 -4.38 -7.06 22.87
N PHE A 7 -3.80 -6.78 21.71
CA PHE A 7 -3.74 -7.74 20.60
C PHE A 7 -2.78 -8.89 20.88
N ALA A 8 -3.10 -10.06 20.33
CA ALA A 8 -2.11 -11.12 20.19
C ALA A 8 -0.99 -10.69 19.23
N PRO A 9 0.26 -11.20 19.39
CA PRO A 9 1.33 -10.95 18.45
C PRO A 9 0.94 -11.32 17.01
N MET A 10 1.26 -10.44 16.06
CA MET A 10 1.10 -10.75 14.64
C MET A 10 2.30 -11.54 14.14
N ALA A 11 2.03 -12.64 13.45
CA ALA A 11 3.03 -13.51 12.84
C ALA A 11 2.59 -13.88 11.41
N LEU A 12 2.34 -12.86 10.62
CA LEU A 12 1.90 -13.00 9.22
C LEU A 12 3.08 -13.32 8.31
N ALA A 13 2.85 -14.18 7.32
CA ALA A 13 3.79 -14.37 6.23
C ALA A 13 3.61 -13.27 5.17
N PRO A 14 4.68 -12.78 4.53
CA PRO A 14 4.57 -11.86 3.41
C PRO A 14 3.69 -12.43 2.31
N THR A 15 2.71 -11.64 1.86
CA THR A 15 1.72 -12.06 0.86
C THR A 15 1.62 -11.02 -0.25
N THR A 16 1.57 -11.48 -1.50
CA THR A 16 1.42 -10.63 -2.68
C THR A 16 -0.04 -10.42 -3.02
N PHE A 17 -0.40 -9.16 -3.28
CA PHE A 17 -1.72 -8.72 -3.69
C PHE A 17 -1.61 -7.80 -4.91
N ASN A 18 -2.69 -7.71 -5.68
CA ASN A 18 -2.83 -6.72 -6.73
C ASN A 18 -3.55 -5.47 -6.21
N ALA A 19 -3.26 -4.32 -6.80
CA ALA A 19 -4.10 -3.15 -6.59
C ALA A 19 -5.55 -3.44 -7.03
N GLY A 20 -6.51 -3.07 -6.20
CA GLY A 20 -7.93 -3.41 -6.33
C GLY A 20 -8.36 -4.63 -5.51
N ASP A 21 -7.43 -5.40 -4.95
CA ASP A 21 -7.78 -6.54 -4.08
C ASP A 21 -8.33 -6.06 -2.73
N THR A 22 -9.28 -6.83 -2.20
CA THR A 22 -9.75 -6.66 -0.81
C THR A 22 -8.96 -7.60 0.10
N VAL A 23 -8.32 -7.04 1.12
CA VAL A 23 -7.57 -7.77 2.12
C VAL A 23 -8.42 -7.89 3.38
N ARG A 24 -8.64 -9.14 3.83
CA ARG A 24 -9.30 -9.43 5.11
C ARG A 24 -8.26 -9.67 6.18
N VAL A 25 -8.35 -8.94 7.28
CA VAL A 25 -7.51 -9.10 8.47
C VAL A 25 -8.38 -9.58 9.61
N THR A 26 -8.04 -10.73 10.17
CA THR A 26 -8.65 -11.26 11.38
C THR A 26 -7.67 -11.14 12.53
N VAL A 27 -8.13 -10.60 13.65
CA VAL A 27 -7.32 -10.41 14.86
C VAL A 27 -7.98 -11.03 16.07
N SER A 28 -7.14 -11.54 16.96
CA SER A 28 -7.50 -11.99 18.29
C SER A 28 -6.88 -11.06 19.32
N PHE A 29 -7.62 -10.75 20.38
CA PHE A 29 -7.19 -9.85 21.44
C PHE A 29 -7.83 -10.25 22.77
N ARG A 30 -7.27 -9.73 23.86
CA ARG A 30 -7.88 -9.79 25.18
C ARG A 30 -8.40 -8.42 25.57
N TYR A 31 -9.54 -8.37 26.25
CA TYR A 31 -10.15 -7.13 26.67
C TYR A 31 -10.79 -7.20 28.07
N VAL A 32 -10.91 -6.03 28.70
CA VAL A 32 -11.71 -5.81 29.92
C VAL A 32 -12.51 -4.52 29.71
N VAL A 33 -13.83 -4.61 29.83
CA VAL A 33 -14.72 -3.46 29.67
C VAL A 33 -15.87 -3.50 30.68
N GLY A 34 -16.04 -2.41 31.43
CA GLY A 34 -17.03 -2.37 32.52
C GLY A 34 -18.50 -2.35 32.05
N VAL A 35 -18.76 -1.99 30.80
CA VAL A 35 -20.09 -2.00 30.17
C VAL A 35 -19.97 -2.44 28.72
N THR A 36 -21.02 -3.04 28.17
CA THR A 36 -21.03 -3.41 26.75
C THR A 36 -20.80 -2.17 25.89
N LYS A 37 -19.82 -2.21 25.01
CA LYS A 37 -19.43 -1.08 24.16
C LYS A 37 -19.13 -1.56 22.75
N THR A 38 -19.55 -0.78 21.76
CA THR A 38 -19.10 -0.93 20.38
C THR A 38 -17.88 -0.05 20.16
N VAL A 39 -16.81 -0.63 19.64
CA VAL A 39 -15.56 0.05 19.25
C VAL A 39 -15.33 -0.14 17.77
N LYS A 40 -14.54 0.74 17.14
CA LYS A 40 -14.12 0.55 15.76
C LYS A 40 -12.77 -0.12 15.68
N LEU A 41 -12.72 -1.25 15.01
CA LEU A 41 -11.49 -1.91 14.59
C LEU A 41 -11.08 -1.34 13.24
N LEU A 42 -9.85 -0.87 13.13
CA LEU A 42 -9.29 -0.33 11.89
C LEU A 42 -8.07 -1.14 11.49
N ALA A 43 -7.87 -1.30 10.19
CA ALA A 43 -6.63 -1.83 9.65
C ALA A 43 -6.27 -1.14 8.34
N GLY A 44 -4.98 -1.03 8.08
CA GLY A 44 -4.49 -0.52 6.82
C GLY A 44 -3.00 -0.73 6.62
N PRO A 45 -2.53 -0.63 5.37
CA PRO A 45 -1.12 -0.71 5.05
C PRO A 45 -0.40 0.57 5.46
N TYR A 46 0.84 0.44 5.90
CA TYR A 46 1.74 1.56 6.12
C TYR A 46 3.09 1.32 5.45
N SER A 47 3.72 2.41 5.04
CA SER A 47 5.11 2.43 4.58
C SER A 47 6.01 2.95 5.69
N THR A 48 7.26 2.48 5.73
CA THR A 48 8.28 3.01 6.63
C THR A 48 9.32 3.74 5.81
N ASN A 49 9.59 5.00 6.13
CA ASN A 49 10.66 5.79 5.52
C ASN A 49 11.53 6.44 6.61
N LEU A 50 12.47 7.31 6.22
CA LEU A 50 13.39 7.98 7.14
C LEU A 50 12.68 8.86 8.20
N PHE A 51 11.44 9.30 7.94
CA PHE A 51 10.64 10.15 8.81
C PHE A 51 9.63 9.36 9.66
N GLY A 52 9.61 8.03 9.53
CA GLY A 52 8.79 7.14 10.35
C GLY A 52 7.79 6.32 9.54
N LYS A 53 6.71 5.93 10.22
CA LYS A 53 5.63 5.11 9.64
C LYS A 53 4.52 5.99 9.08
N HIS A 54 4.13 5.74 7.84
CA HIS A 54 3.10 6.48 7.13
C HIS A 54 1.99 5.54 6.66
N LEU A 55 0.81 5.68 7.25
CA LEU A 55 -0.40 4.98 6.82
C LEU A 55 -0.83 5.44 5.43
N VAL A 56 -1.24 4.49 4.59
CA VAL A 56 -1.92 4.78 3.33
C VAL A 56 -3.41 4.96 3.63
N ASN A 57 -3.80 6.18 4.02
CA ASN A 57 -5.16 6.47 4.53
C ASN A 57 -6.29 6.04 3.58
N ALA A 58 -6.06 6.09 2.26
CA ALA A 58 -7.04 5.64 1.26
C ALA A 58 -7.34 4.14 1.33
N CYS A 59 -6.46 3.33 1.94
CA CYS A 59 -6.58 1.88 2.06
C CYS A 59 -6.89 1.45 3.50
N VAL A 60 -7.44 2.34 4.34
CA VAL A 60 -7.85 2.00 5.71
C VAL A 60 -9.28 1.46 5.70
N GLY A 61 -9.44 0.24 6.17
CA GLY A 61 -10.73 -0.38 6.44
C GLY A 61 -11.15 -0.16 7.89
N GLN A 62 -12.46 -0.29 8.12
CA GLN A 62 -13.04 -0.20 9.46
C GLN A 62 -14.16 -1.24 9.63
N ALA A 63 -14.30 -1.76 10.84
CA ALA A 63 -15.38 -2.64 11.24
C ALA A 63 -15.83 -2.32 12.66
N ASP A 64 -17.14 -2.39 12.89
CA ASP A 64 -17.70 -2.27 14.24
C ASP A 64 -17.53 -3.58 15.00
N LEU A 65 -17.07 -3.48 16.24
CA LEU A 65 -16.78 -4.60 17.12
C LEU A 65 -17.49 -4.37 18.45
N THR A 66 -18.47 -5.23 18.74
CA THR A 66 -19.20 -5.18 20.02
C THR A 66 -18.45 -6.00 21.06
N LEU A 67 -18.07 -5.35 22.16
CA LEU A 67 -17.41 -5.94 23.31
C LEU A 67 -18.42 -6.04 24.47
N PRO A 68 -18.90 -7.25 24.82
CA PRO A 68 -19.71 -7.46 26.00
C PRO A 68 -19.01 -7.02 27.29
N ALA A 69 -19.75 -6.52 28.27
CA ALA A 69 -19.20 -6.21 29.59
C ALA A 69 -18.46 -7.42 30.17
N SER A 70 -17.23 -7.21 30.64
CA SER A 70 -16.45 -8.21 31.35
C SER A 70 -15.60 -7.56 32.44
N SER A 71 -15.72 -8.10 33.65
CA SER A 71 -14.92 -7.70 34.83
C SER A 71 -13.60 -8.49 34.94
N THR A 72 -13.36 -9.46 34.06
CA THR A 72 -12.12 -10.22 33.96
C THR A 72 -11.62 -10.24 32.51
N PRO A 73 -10.34 -10.54 32.24
CA PRO A 73 -9.83 -10.60 30.87
C PRO A 73 -10.63 -11.61 30.04
N ALA A 74 -11.34 -11.12 29.03
CA ALA A 74 -12.12 -11.91 28.08
C ALA A 74 -11.40 -11.96 26.72
N GLU A 75 -11.62 -13.02 25.96
CA GLU A 75 -11.10 -13.16 24.61
C GLU A 75 -12.07 -12.56 23.60
N GLY A 76 -11.53 -11.82 22.63
CA GLY A 76 -12.27 -11.21 21.55
C GLY A 76 -11.62 -11.51 20.21
N THR A 77 -12.46 -11.56 19.18
CA THR A 77 -12.03 -11.70 17.79
C THR A 77 -12.73 -10.66 16.94
N GLY A 78 -12.01 -10.07 16.00
CA GLY A 78 -12.56 -9.12 15.04
C GLY A 78 -12.02 -9.37 13.65
N SER A 79 -12.77 -8.99 12.63
CA SER A 79 -12.28 -8.98 11.26
C SER A 79 -12.58 -7.63 10.61
N VAL A 80 -11.63 -7.16 9.83
CA VAL A 80 -11.76 -5.92 9.07
C VAL A 80 -11.26 -6.17 7.65
N ASP A 81 -12.05 -5.70 6.69
CA ASP A 81 -11.72 -5.75 5.28
C ASP A 81 -11.29 -4.35 4.84
N PHE A 82 -10.21 -4.26 4.08
CA PHE A 82 -9.79 -3.02 3.44
C PHE A 82 -9.45 -3.24 1.98
N LEU A 83 -9.72 -2.24 1.15
CA LEU A 83 -9.45 -2.25 -0.28
C LEU A 83 -8.06 -1.65 -0.53
N LEU A 84 -7.23 -2.35 -1.31
CA LEU A 84 -5.98 -1.80 -1.84
C LEU A 84 -6.31 -0.85 -2.99
N VAL A 85 -6.69 0.39 -2.67
CA VAL A 85 -7.07 1.40 -3.67
C VAL A 85 -5.90 1.64 -4.63
N PRO A 86 -6.10 1.56 -5.96
CA PRO A 86 -5.03 1.81 -6.94
C PRO A 86 -4.44 3.22 -6.85
N LYS A 87 -3.20 3.40 -7.32
CA LYS A 87 -2.48 4.68 -7.21
C LYS A 87 -3.17 5.77 -8.02
N SER A 88 -3.70 5.41 -9.18
CA SER A 88 -4.47 6.30 -10.06
C SER A 88 -5.66 6.97 -9.35
N SER A 89 -6.15 6.37 -8.27
CA SER A 89 -7.26 6.88 -7.45
C SER A 89 -6.79 7.48 -6.12
N GLY A 90 -5.49 7.80 -5.99
CA GLY A 90 -4.89 8.35 -4.78
C GLY A 90 -4.53 7.31 -3.71
N GLY A 91 -4.50 6.03 -4.07
CA GLY A 91 -4.23 4.93 -3.15
C GLY A 91 -2.76 4.51 -3.06
N ILE A 92 -2.54 3.21 -2.94
CA ILE A 92 -1.23 2.58 -2.69
C ILE A 92 -0.39 2.50 -3.97
N ASP A 93 0.95 2.52 -3.85
CA ASP A 93 1.90 2.26 -4.94
C ASP A 93 2.32 0.78 -4.94
N ASP A 94 2.99 0.32 -5.99
CA ASP A 94 3.70 -0.97 -5.96
C ASP A 94 4.85 -0.91 -4.93
N GLY A 95 5.02 -2.00 -4.16
CA GLY A 95 6.04 -2.04 -3.11
C GLY A 95 5.73 -2.98 -1.96
N THR A 96 6.55 -2.90 -0.91
CA THR A 96 6.40 -3.70 0.31
C THR A 96 5.96 -2.81 1.47
N PHE A 97 4.89 -3.20 2.14
CA PHE A 97 4.22 -2.43 3.19
C PHE A 97 4.08 -3.27 4.47
N GLY A 98 4.08 -2.59 5.60
CA GLY A 98 3.63 -3.16 6.86
C GLY A 98 2.11 -3.12 6.98
N LEU A 99 1.57 -3.89 7.92
CA LEU A 99 0.16 -3.86 8.30
C LEU A 99 0.04 -3.29 9.71
N ARG A 100 -0.84 -2.31 9.88
CA ARG A 100 -1.25 -1.80 11.18
C ARG A 100 -2.70 -2.15 11.44
N VAL A 101 -2.98 -2.65 12.64
CA VAL A 101 -4.33 -2.86 13.16
C VAL A 101 -4.46 -2.12 14.48
N TRP A 102 -5.55 -1.39 14.68
CA TRP A 102 -5.78 -0.63 15.91
C TRP A 102 -7.27 -0.51 16.23
N ILE A 103 -7.57 -0.19 17.48
CA ILE A 103 -8.94 0.11 17.92
C ILE A 103 -9.04 1.60 18.22
N GLU A 104 -10.01 2.26 17.60
CA GLU A 104 -10.29 3.69 17.80
C GLU A 104 -10.53 4.00 19.29
N ASP A 105 -10.06 5.15 19.74
CA ASP A 105 -10.15 5.60 21.14
C ASP A 105 -9.46 4.70 22.18
N THR A 106 -8.47 3.89 21.76
CA THR A 106 -7.65 3.07 22.65
C THR A 106 -6.17 3.13 22.29
N ASN A 107 -5.33 2.60 23.19
CA ASN A 107 -3.90 2.39 22.92
C ASN A 107 -3.60 1.03 22.26
N ALA A 108 -4.63 0.24 21.94
CA ALA A 108 -4.45 -1.07 21.34
C ALA A 108 -4.01 -0.92 19.87
N VAL A 109 -2.75 -1.28 19.61
CA VAL A 109 -2.14 -1.25 18.28
C VAL A 109 -1.32 -2.52 18.09
N ALA A 110 -1.45 -3.15 16.93
CA ALA A 110 -0.59 -4.22 16.46
C ALA A 110 -0.01 -3.84 15.10
N GLU A 111 1.30 -4.01 14.94
CA GLU A 111 2.02 -3.68 13.71
C GLU A 111 2.98 -4.80 13.32
N GLN A 112 3.08 -5.08 12.03
CA GLN A 112 4.08 -5.98 11.49
C GLN A 112 4.58 -5.44 10.15
N ASP A 113 5.88 -5.27 10.03
CA ASP A 113 6.53 -4.76 8.82
C ASP A 113 6.59 -5.83 7.72
N ALA A 114 6.60 -5.39 6.47
CA ALA A 114 6.88 -6.20 5.28
C ALA A 114 5.98 -7.43 5.07
N VAL A 115 4.66 -7.28 5.33
CA VAL A 115 3.68 -8.37 5.20
C VAL A 115 2.78 -8.24 3.97
N ILE A 116 2.64 -7.04 3.42
CA ILE A 116 1.83 -6.79 2.22
C ILE A 116 2.76 -6.39 1.08
N ILE A 117 2.78 -7.18 0.02
CA ILE A 117 3.52 -6.88 -1.21
C ILE A 117 2.48 -6.51 -2.26
N VAL A 118 2.49 -5.26 -2.75
CA VAL A 118 1.59 -4.79 -3.80
C VAL A 118 2.31 -4.79 -5.13
N SER A 119 1.65 -5.36 -6.14
CA SER A 119 2.12 -5.37 -7.53
C SER A 119 1.01 -5.03 -8.51
N GLY A 120 1.39 -4.68 -9.75
CA GLY A 120 0.46 -4.52 -10.86
C GLY A 120 -0.19 -3.14 -10.92
N ASN A 121 0.27 -2.19 -10.11
CA ASN A 121 -0.15 -0.81 -10.10
C ASN A 121 0.89 0.04 -10.85
N SER A 122 1.13 -0.33 -12.11
CA SER A 122 2.08 0.35 -12.98
C SER A 122 1.68 1.82 -13.11
N SER A 123 2.27 2.68 -12.29
CA SER A 123 2.23 4.11 -12.51
C SER A 123 2.78 4.34 -13.92
N GLY A 124 2.00 4.98 -14.79
CA GLY A 124 2.26 5.07 -16.24
C GLY A 124 3.51 5.86 -16.66
N GLY A 125 4.56 5.93 -15.82
CA GLY A 125 5.82 6.59 -16.09
C GLY A 125 6.90 5.69 -16.71
N ASP A 126 6.85 4.37 -16.54
CA ASP A 126 7.94 3.49 -16.98
C ASP A 126 7.95 3.19 -18.48
N MET A 127 6.88 3.48 -19.21
CA MET A 127 6.89 3.37 -20.68
C MET A 127 7.66 4.51 -21.36
N LEU A 128 7.79 5.68 -20.73
CA LEU A 128 8.53 6.82 -21.29
C LEU A 128 10.06 6.63 -21.17
N SER A 129 10.54 5.99 -20.11
CA SER A 129 11.98 5.71 -19.94
C SER A 129 12.51 4.73 -21.00
N GLY A 130 11.69 3.78 -21.44
CA GLY A 130 12.08 2.79 -22.47
C GLY A 130 12.07 3.31 -23.91
N MET A 131 11.35 4.38 -24.23
CA MET A 131 11.22 4.92 -25.60
C MET A 131 12.12 6.12 -25.90
N MET A 132 12.64 6.80 -24.86
CA MET A 132 13.58 7.91 -25.01
C MET A 132 14.90 7.57 -25.74
N PRO A 133 15.47 6.35 -25.66
CA PRO A 133 16.65 6.00 -26.44
C PRO A 133 16.40 5.98 -27.95
N MET A 134 15.20 5.56 -28.38
CA MET A 134 14.86 5.46 -29.81
C MET A 134 14.58 6.83 -30.45
N LEU A 135 14.01 7.77 -29.69
CA LEU A 135 13.75 9.13 -30.19
C LEU A 135 15.04 9.92 -30.44
N MET A 136 16.08 9.72 -29.63
CA MET A 136 17.41 10.31 -29.86
C MET A 136 18.09 9.74 -31.12
N MET A 137 17.91 8.44 -31.39
CA MET A 137 18.45 7.81 -32.61
C MET A 137 17.75 8.31 -33.89
N LEU A 138 16.44 8.57 -33.84
CA LEU A 138 15.68 9.14 -34.96
C LEU A 138 16.09 10.60 -35.27
N LEU A 139 16.35 11.42 -34.26
CA LEU A 139 16.81 12.79 -34.45
C LEU A 139 18.23 12.87 -35.05
N MET A 140 19.10 11.90 -34.75
CA MET A 140 20.43 11.82 -35.38
C MET A 140 20.42 11.25 -36.80
N MET A 141 19.37 10.53 -37.20
CA MET A 141 19.18 10.06 -38.58
C MET A 141 18.54 11.11 -39.51
N GLY A 142 18.00 12.19 -38.96
CA GLY A 142 17.42 13.31 -39.73
C GLY A 142 18.43 14.33 -40.27
N MET A 143 19.72 14.20 -39.95
CA MET A 143 20.78 15.14 -40.40
C MET A 143 21.69 14.56 -41.49
N ILE A 144 21.26 13.55 -42.25
CA ILE A 144 21.92 13.17 -43.50
C ILE A 144 21.34 14.04 -44.62
N MET A 145 21.78 15.31 -44.69
CA MET A 145 21.58 16.11 -45.90
C MET A 145 22.42 15.52 -47.03
N PRO A 146 21.90 15.35 -48.26
CA PRO A 146 22.74 15.10 -49.42
C PRO A 146 23.51 16.39 -49.72
N MET A 147 24.81 16.42 -49.38
CA MET A 147 25.71 17.35 -50.06
C MET A 147 25.87 16.85 -51.49
N THR A 148 25.02 17.33 -52.39
CA THR A 148 25.33 17.31 -53.83
C THR A 148 26.58 18.17 -54.02
N GLN A 149 27.75 17.52 -53.99
CA GLN A 149 28.98 18.12 -54.47
C GLN A 149 28.90 18.21 -55.99
N GLN A 150 28.76 19.44 -56.46
CA GLN A 150 29.10 19.86 -57.81
C GLN A 150 30.61 19.67 -57.99
N MET A 151 30.99 18.74 -58.86
CA MET A 151 32.35 18.59 -59.43
C MET A 151 32.07 18.03 -60.83
N GLY A 152 32.06 18.83 -61.88
CA GLY A 152 33.22 19.47 -62.49
C GLY A 152 33.36 18.86 -63.89
N GLU A 153 33.37 19.70 -64.91
CA GLU A 153 33.67 19.35 -66.31
C GLU A 153 34.97 18.54 -66.44
N GLU A 154 35.03 17.57 -67.36
CA GLU A 154 36.07 17.45 -68.40
C GLU A 154 35.88 16.19 -69.28
N SER A 155 35.68 16.44 -70.58
CA SER A 155 36.46 15.92 -71.73
C SER A 155 36.67 14.40 -71.94
N GLY A 156 36.21 13.91 -73.09
CA GLY A 156 36.56 12.61 -73.69
C GLY A 156 35.68 12.23 -74.86
#